data_AF-A0A7G9L3T7-F1
#
_entry.id   AF-A0A7G9L3T7-F1
#
_cell.length_a   1.000
_cell.length_b   1.000
_cell.length_c   1.000
_cell.angle_alpha   90.00
_cell.angle_beta   90.00
_cell.angle_gamma   90.00
#
_symmetry.space_group_name_H-M   'P 1'
#
loop_
_entity.id
_entity.type
_entity.pdbx_description
1 polymer ?
#
loop_
_entity_poly.entity_id
_entity_poly.type
_entity_poly.pdbx_seq_one_letter_code
_entity_poly.pdbx_strand_id
1 'polypeptide(L)' 'MDEEQTGGGNRAYYAQRAAEEQQLAAAAADADAKAVHEKMQLIYLERASVGDREAPVADQVG' A
#
# COMPACT_ATOMS: atom_id res chain seq x y z
N MET A 1 -19.86 4.30 14.16
CA MET A 1 -18.83 5.08 13.42
C MET A 1 -18.73 4.37 12.10
N ASP A 2 -19.65 4.76 11.21
CA ASP A 2 -20.10 3.95 10.09
C ASP A 2 -19.49 4.51 8.80
N GLU A 3 -18.76 3.64 8.09
CA GLU A 3 -18.82 3.44 6.64
C GLU A 3 -18.67 4.63 5.67
N GLU A 4 -17.60 5.44 5.75
CA GLU A 4 -17.29 6.35 4.63
C GLU A 4 -15.80 6.61 4.38
N GLN A 5 -15.00 5.55 4.27
CA GLN A 5 -13.63 5.66 3.73
C GLN A 5 -13.61 5.24 2.25
N THR A 6 -14.31 6.05 1.45
CA THR A 6 -14.47 5.96 0.00
C THR A 6 -13.11 5.85 -0.72
N GLY A 7 -12.99 4.96 -1.72
CA GLY A 7 -11.77 4.48 -2.39
C GLY A 7 -10.82 5.48 -3.07
N GLY A 8 -10.96 6.78 -2.80
CA GLY A 8 -9.95 7.80 -3.08
C GLY A 8 -8.93 7.95 -1.94
N GLY A 9 -9.36 7.85 -0.68
CA GLY A 9 -8.51 8.07 0.50
C GLY A 9 -7.43 7.00 0.67
N ASN A 10 -7.76 5.74 0.39
CA ASN A 10 -6.82 4.62 0.51
C ASN A 10 -5.67 4.71 -0.50
N ARG A 11 -5.94 5.19 -1.73
CA ARG A 11 -4.89 5.33 -2.77
C ARG A 11 -3.85 6.39 -2.44
N ALA A 12 -4.30 7.57 -2.03
CA ALA A 12 -3.40 8.65 -1.63
C ALA A 12 -2.56 8.26 -0.41
N TYR A 13 -3.17 7.57 0.57
CA TYR A 13 -2.46 7.01 1.71
C TYR A 13 -1.36 6.04 1.29
N TYR A 14 -1.68 5.06 0.43
CA TYR A 14 -0.69 4.08 -0.01
C TYR A 14 0.40 4.70 -0.89
N ALA A 15 0.06 5.66 -1.75
CA ALA A 15 1.05 6.38 -2.55
C ALA A 15 2.02 7.18 -1.67
N GLN A 16 1.51 7.88 -0.65
CA GLN A 16 2.35 8.58 0.31
C GLN A 16 3.25 7.60 1.08
N ARG A 17 2.68 6.50 1.59
CA ARG A 17 3.47 5.46 2.28
C ARG A 17 4.55 4.87 1.39
N ALA A 18 4.27 4.61 0.11
CA ALA A 18 5.28 4.12 -0.82
C ALA A 18 6.45 5.13 -0.97
N ALA A 19 6.16 6.42 -1.06
CA ALA A 19 7.19 7.46 -1.13
C ALA A 19 8.02 7.54 0.16
N GLU A 20 7.40 7.42 1.34
CA GLU A 20 8.09 7.37 2.63
C GLU A 20 9.03 6.15 2.73
N GLU A 21 8.55 4.96 2.35
CA GLU A 21 9.36 3.74 2.36
C GLU A 21 10.56 3.84 1.39
N GLN A 22 10.40 4.49 0.24
CA GLN A 22 11.52 4.75 -0.67
C GLN A 22 12.58 5.65 -0.04
N GLN A 23 12.16 6.69 0.68
CA GLN A 23 13.08 7.59 1.38
C GLN A 23 13.81 6.85 2.52
N LEU A 24 13.10 6.00 3.26
CA LEU A 24 13.70 5.16 4.31
C LEU A 24 14.71 4.17 3.73
N ALA A 25 14.39 3.52 2.60
CA ALA A 25 15.32 2.63 1.89
C ALA A 25 16.59 3.38 1.42
N ALA A 26 16.43 4.61 0.94
CA ALA A 26 17.56 5.44 0.50
C ALA A 26 18.43 5.92 1.68
N ALA A 27 17.84 6.12 2.86
CA ALA A 27 18.53 6.55 4.08
C ALA A 27 19.09 5.39 4.92
N ALA A 28 18.64 4.15 4.68
CA ALA A 28 19.07 2.98 5.43
C ALA A 28 20.54 2.65 5.16
N ALA A 29 21.34 2.63 6.23
CA ALA A 29 22.74 2.19 6.19
C ALA A 29 22.87 0.65 6.22
N ASP A 30 21.86 -0.03 6.77
CA ASP A 30 21.79 -1.48 6.85
C ASP A 30 21.13 -2.06 5.59
N ALA A 31 21.77 -3.06 4.99
CA ALA A 31 21.32 -3.65 3.74
C ALA A 31 20.01 -4.44 3.88
N ASP A 32 19.79 -5.08 5.03
CA ASP A 32 18.56 -5.83 5.30
C ASP A 32 17.41 -4.86 5.56
N ALA A 33 17.64 -3.78 6.31
CA ALA A 33 16.66 -2.71 6.51
C ALA A 33 16.25 -2.07 5.18
N LYS A 34 17.22 -1.77 4.30
CA LYS A 34 16.96 -1.27 2.95
C LYS A 34 16.07 -2.22 2.16
N ALA A 35 16.41 -3.51 2.13
CA ALA A 35 15.63 -4.52 1.39
C ALA A 35 14.19 -4.64 1.92
N VAL A 36 13.98 -4.52 3.23
CA VAL A 36 12.64 -4.51 3.84
C VAL A 36 11.84 -3.28 3.40
N HIS A 37 12.44 -2.09 3.43
CA HIS A 37 11.79 -0.86 2.98
C HIS A 37 11.45 -0.89 1.48
N GLU A 38 12.36 -1.40 0.63
CA GLU A 38 12.09 -1.60 -0.80
C GLU A 38 10.90 -2.56 -1.03
N LYS A 39 10.82 -3.63 -0.25
CA LYS A 39 9.68 -4.57 -0.33
C LYS A 39 8.37 -3.91 0.10
N MET A 40 8.38 -3.11 1.16
CA MET A 40 7.19 -2.40 1.64
C MET A 40 6.75 -1.31 0.66
N GLN A 41 7.68 -0.57 0.07
CA GLN A 41 7.41 0.38 -1.00
C GLN A 41 6.62 -0.28 -2.13
N LEU A 42 7.07 -1.45 -2.61
CA LEU A 42 6.40 -2.17 -3.71
C LEU A 42 4.97 -2.58 -3.34
N ILE A 43 4.75 -3.08 -2.14
CA ILE A 43 3.41 -3.48 -1.66
C ILE A 43 2.46 -2.28 -1.62
N TYR A 44 2.93 -1.14 -1.11
CA TYR A 44 2.12 0.07 -1.07
C TYR A 44 1.87 0.65 -2.45
N LEU A 45 2.86 0.59 -3.36
CA LEU A 45 2.70 1.01 -4.74
C LEU A 45 1.66 0.14 -5.46
N GLU A 46 1.70 -1.19 -5.25
CA GLU A 46 0.71 -2.12 -5.80
C GLU A 46 -0.70 -1.74 -5.30
N ARG A 47 -0.86 -1.55 -3.98
CA ARG A 47 -2.15 -1.14 -3.39
C ARG A 47 -2.63 0.23 -3.90
N ALA A 48 -1.72 1.18 -4.08
CA ALA A 48 -2.02 2.48 -4.66
C ALA A 48 -2.45 2.37 -6.13
N SER A 49 -1.84 1.44 -6.88
CA SER A 49 -2.12 1.20 -8.31
C SER A 49 -3.44 0.47 -8.55
N VAL A 50 -3.83 -0.44 -7.65
CA VAL A 50 -5.03 -1.27 -7.78
C VAL A 50 -6.30 -0.47 -7.50
N GLY A 51 -6.29 0.49 -6.57
CA GLY A 51 -7.49 1.21 -6.14
C GLY A 51 -8.60 0.28 -5.61
N ASP A 52 -9.87 0.74 -5.59
CA ASP A 52 -11.06 -0.08 -5.32
C ASP A 52 -11.29 -1.13 -6.45
N ARG A 53 -10.32 -1.99 -6.75
CA ARG A 53 -10.72 -3.35 -7.13
C ARG A 53 -11.31 -3.92 -5.85
N GLU A 54 -12.62 -3.74 -5.68
CA GLU A 54 -13.41 -4.59 -4.81
C GLU A 54 -12.84 -5.99 -5.01
N ALA A 55 -12.23 -6.53 -3.95
CA ALA A 55 -11.95 -7.96 -3.93
C ALA A 55 -13.25 -8.62 -4.39
N PRO A 56 -13.24 -9.53 -5.39
CA PRO A 56 -14.47 -10.17 -5.82
C PRO A 56 -15.10 -10.72 -4.55
N VAL A 57 -16.23 -10.13 -4.16
CA VAL A 57 -17.07 -10.56 -3.04
C VAL A 57 -17.12 -12.06 -3.18
N ALA A 58 -16.50 -12.75 -2.24
CA ALA A 58 -16.37 -14.19 -2.28
C ALA A 58 -17.76 -14.73 -2.58
N ASP A 59 -17.87 -15.38 -3.75
CA ASP A 59 -19.10 -15.91 -4.31
C ASP A 59 -19.89 -16.56 -3.17
N GLN A 60 -20.97 -15.92 -2.72
CA GLN A 60 -21.83 -16.49 -1.71
C GLN A 60 -22.62 -17.58 -2.42
N VAL A 61 -22.00 -18.76 -2.54
CA VAL A 61 -22.64 -19.97 -3.04
C VAL A 61 -23.80 -20.28 -2.10
N GLY A 62 -25.01 -20.24 -2.67
CA GLY A 62 -26.28 -20.38 -1.97
C GLY A 62 -26.61 -21.78 -1.47
#